data_AF-A0A2D6MAW0-F1
#
_entry.id   AF-A0A2D6MAW0-F1
#
_cell.length_a   1.000
_cell.length_b   1.000
_cell.length_c   1.000
_cell.angle_alpha   90.00
_cell.angle_beta   90.00
_cell.angle_gamma   90.00
#
_symmetry.space_group_name_H-M   'P 1'
#
loop_
_entity.id
_entity.type
_entity.pdbx_description
1 polymer ?
#
loop_
_entity_poly.entity_id
_entity_poly.type
_entity_poly.pdbx_seq_one_letter_code
_entity_poly.pdbx_strand_id
1 'polypeptide(L)'
;MNYNWNVYKLFKSGKRAKAPFMTFEHCESGAMEHFEEEIKKNFNEKLREMRYTVLRADESQEMAEDPRKKILLDQKRVIQQYLTGDLKKLNLSWGLIFSKASEWQWQWAFLESGTSRYMSPISPKFKIQKEAHEWMNQQITALE
;
A
#
# COMPACT_ATOMS: atom_id res chain seq x y z
N MET A 1 -30.57 -5.98 20.94
CA MET A 1 -30.34 -6.96 19.86
C MET A 1 -28.89 -7.42 19.95
N ASN A 2 -28.66 -8.72 19.75
CA ASN A 2 -27.30 -9.27 19.72
C ASN A 2 -26.83 -9.31 18.27
N TYR A 3 -25.56 -8.95 18.06
CA TYR A 3 -24.91 -8.97 16.77
C TYR A 3 -23.72 -9.93 16.81
N ASN A 4 -23.36 -10.43 15.64
CA ASN A 4 -22.11 -11.15 15.45
C ASN A 4 -20.97 -10.14 15.27
N TRP A 5 -19.89 -10.35 16.00
CA TRP A 5 -18.69 -9.51 15.99
C TRP A 5 -17.50 -10.30 15.51
N ASN A 6 -16.76 -9.73 14.56
CA ASN A 6 -15.49 -10.25 14.08
C ASN A 6 -14.34 -9.58 14.81
N VAL A 7 -13.47 -10.38 15.42
CA VAL A 7 -12.24 -9.91 16.06
C VAL A 7 -11.09 -10.07 15.09
N TYR A 8 -10.36 -9.00 14.80
CA TYR A 8 -9.16 -9.06 13.98
C TYR A 8 -7.92 -8.68 14.78
N LYS A 9 -6.84 -9.44 14.59
CA LYS A 9 -5.52 -9.09 15.11
C LYS A 9 -4.95 -7.91 14.32
N LEU A 10 -4.41 -6.91 15.03
CA LEU A 10 -3.67 -5.79 14.47
C LEU A 10 -2.17 -6.09 14.45
N PHE A 11 -1.53 -5.84 13.32
CA PHE A 11 -0.09 -5.90 13.17
C PHE A 11 0.56 -4.58 13.59
N LYS A 12 1.88 -4.59 13.82
CA LYS A 12 2.67 -3.39 14.13
C LYS A 12 2.53 -2.27 13.08
N SER A 13 2.19 -2.62 11.85
CA SER A 13 1.91 -1.69 10.75
C SER A 13 0.55 -0.96 10.88
N GLY A 14 -0.24 -1.24 11.92
CA GLY A 14 -1.60 -0.74 12.10
C GLY A 14 -2.65 -1.49 11.26
N LYS A 15 -2.23 -2.45 10.43
CA LYS A 15 -3.14 -3.23 9.58
C LYS A 15 -3.75 -4.38 10.35
N ARG A 16 -5.01 -4.70 10.09
CA ARG A 16 -5.65 -5.91 10.61
C ARG A 16 -5.38 -7.13 9.72
N ALA A 17 -5.52 -8.31 10.31
CA ALA A 17 -5.53 -9.57 9.56
C ALA A 17 -6.68 -9.59 8.53
N LYS A 18 -6.49 -10.30 7.42
CA LYS A 18 -7.54 -10.46 6.38
C LYS A 18 -8.72 -11.31 6.87
N ALA A 19 -8.42 -12.38 7.62
CA ALA A 19 -9.41 -13.24 8.23
C ALA A 19 -9.63 -12.85 9.69
N PRO A 20 -10.87 -12.96 10.21
CA PRO A 20 -11.12 -12.80 11.63
C PRO A 20 -10.33 -13.85 12.41
N PHE A 21 -9.75 -13.44 13.53
CA PHE A 21 -9.10 -14.32 14.49
C PHE A 21 -10.14 -15.18 15.22
N MET A 22 -11.26 -14.55 15.60
CA MET A 22 -12.42 -15.23 16.16
C MET A 22 -13.68 -14.38 15.95
N THR A 23 -14.82 -14.97 16.29
CA THR A 23 -16.12 -14.29 16.31
C THR A 23 -16.79 -14.48 17.66
N PHE A 24 -17.63 -13.54 18.07
CA PHE A 24 -18.46 -13.66 19.26
C PHE A 24 -19.78 -12.91 19.09
N GLU A 25 -20.77 -13.28 19.89
CA GLU A 25 -22.08 -12.62 19.90
C GLU A 25 -22.19 -11.70 21.10
N HIS A 26 -22.57 -10.44 20.86
CA HIS A 26 -22.82 -9.48 21.93
C HIS A 26 -23.76 -8.38 21.48
N CYS A 27 -24.38 -7.68 22.44
CA CYS A 27 -25.13 -6.47 22.12
C CYS A 27 -24.17 -5.34 21.68
N GLU A 28 -24.73 -4.34 20.99
CA GLU A 28 -23.96 -3.24 20.41
C GLU A 28 -23.25 -2.36 21.44
N SER A 29 -23.92 -2.11 22.57
CA SER A 29 -23.31 -1.45 23.71
C SER A 29 -22.30 -2.38 24.39
N GLY A 30 -21.01 -2.03 24.35
CA GLY A 30 -19.98 -2.71 25.14
C GLY A 30 -19.35 -3.94 24.49
N ALA A 31 -19.57 -4.21 23.20
CA ALA A 31 -18.94 -5.36 22.53
C ALA A 31 -17.39 -5.37 22.64
N MET A 32 -16.75 -4.20 22.56
CA MET A 32 -15.31 -4.07 22.74
C MET A 32 -14.88 -4.33 24.19
N GLU A 33 -15.67 -3.87 25.16
CA GLU A 33 -15.41 -4.07 26.60
C GLU A 33 -15.54 -5.55 26.96
N HIS A 34 -16.61 -6.21 26.51
CA HIS A 34 -16.80 -7.65 26.67
C HIS A 34 -15.63 -8.45 26.06
N PHE A 35 -15.15 -8.05 24.88
CA PHE A 35 -13.97 -8.68 24.29
C PHE A 35 -12.71 -8.50 25.15
N GLU A 36 -12.42 -7.29 25.63
CA GLU A 36 -11.21 -7.02 26.41
C GLU A 36 -11.25 -7.66 27.81
N GLU A 37 -12.39 -7.61 28.50
CA GLU A 37 -12.50 -8.01 29.90
C GLU A 37 -12.86 -9.50 30.09
N GLU A 38 -13.72 -10.06 29.22
CA GLU A 38 -14.22 -11.43 29.38
C GLU A 38 -13.49 -12.42 28.45
N ILE A 39 -13.29 -12.06 27.18
CA ILE A 39 -12.71 -12.97 26.20
C ILE A 39 -11.18 -12.97 26.27
N LYS A 40 -10.57 -11.80 26.10
CA LYS A 40 -9.12 -11.63 25.99
C LYS A 40 -8.40 -12.01 27.29
N LYS A 41 -9.04 -11.86 28.46
CA LYS A 41 -8.50 -12.31 29.75
C LYS A 41 -8.12 -13.80 29.76
N ASN A 42 -8.87 -14.63 29.03
CA ASN A 42 -8.67 -16.07 28.94
C ASN A 42 -7.59 -16.48 27.92
N PHE A 43 -7.01 -15.53 27.19
CA PHE A 43 -5.95 -15.83 26.24
C PHE A 43 -4.62 -16.10 26.94
N ASN A 44 -3.72 -16.80 26.25
CA ASN A 44 -2.34 -16.91 26.69
C ASN A 44 -1.65 -15.54 26.69
N GLU A 45 -0.56 -15.41 27.46
CA GLU A 45 0.19 -14.15 27.64
C GLU A 45 0.54 -13.48 26.31
N LYS A 46 1.08 -14.26 25.37
CA LYS A 46 1.47 -13.79 24.03
C LYS A 46 0.29 -13.18 23.25
N LEU A 47 -0.91 -13.76 23.33
CA LEU A 47 -2.10 -13.27 22.64
C LEU A 47 -2.69 -12.06 23.38
N ARG A 48 -2.61 -11.99 24.72
CA ARG A 48 -3.08 -10.82 25.50
C ARG A 48 -2.34 -9.53 25.18
N GLU A 49 -1.04 -9.62 24.90
CA GLU A 49 -0.21 -8.47 24.51
C GLU A 49 -0.50 -7.96 23.09
N MET A 50 -1.22 -8.74 22.27
CA MET A 50 -1.57 -8.32 20.91
C MET A 50 -2.67 -7.28 20.92
N ARG A 51 -2.65 -6.42 19.91
CA ARG A 51 -3.72 -5.46 19.65
C ARG A 51 -4.78 -6.11 18.77
N TYR A 52 -6.04 -5.80 19.07
CA TYR A 52 -7.19 -6.31 18.33
C TYR A 52 -8.12 -5.15 17.96
N THR A 53 -8.95 -5.39 16.96
CA THR A 53 -10.08 -4.54 16.61
C THR A 53 -11.31 -5.42 16.45
N VAL A 54 -12.46 -4.90 16.86
CA VAL A 54 -13.75 -5.60 16.87
C VAL A 54 -14.64 -4.86 15.89
N LEU A 55 -15.18 -5.59 14.90
CA LEU A 55 -16.04 -5.05 13.85
C LEU A 55 -17.31 -5.87 13.78
N ARG A 56 -18.45 -5.22 13.56
CA ARG A 56 -19.74 -5.91 13.43
C ARG A 56 -19.75 -6.69 12.12
N ALA A 57 -20.17 -7.94 12.14
CA ALA A 57 -20.00 -8.86 11.00
C ALA A 57 -20.84 -8.48 9.77
N ASP A 58 -21.91 -7.70 9.97
CA ASP A 58 -22.80 -7.16 8.94
C ASP A 58 -22.30 -5.83 8.34
N GLU A 59 -21.28 -5.21 8.93
CA GLU A 59 -20.64 -4.01 8.38
C GLU A 59 -19.56 -4.34 7.33
N SER A 60 -19.11 -3.32 6.61
CA SER A 60 -18.03 -3.48 5.63
C SER A 60 -16.74 -3.95 6.32
N GLN A 61 -16.31 -5.14 5.92
CA GLN A 61 -15.03 -5.73 6.33
C GLN A 61 -13.93 -5.38 5.32
N GLU A 62 -14.05 -4.31 4.56
CA GLU A 62 -12.95 -3.83 3.71
C GLU A 62 -12.01 -2.93 4.51
N MET A 63 -10.73 -2.97 4.17
CA MET A 63 -9.78 -1.98 4.69
C MET A 63 -9.72 -0.84 3.67
N ALA A 64 -9.70 0.41 4.15
CA ALA A 64 -9.36 1.53 3.29
C ALA A 64 -8.04 1.24 2.58
N GLU A 65 -8.07 1.17 1.25
CA GLU A 65 -6.84 1.02 0.47
C GLU A 65 -5.94 2.23 0.72
N ASP A 66 -4.65 1.98 0.92
CA ASP A 66 -3.69 3.06 1.01
C ASP A 66 -3.59 3.71 -0.38
N PRO A 67 -4.02 4.97 -0.56
CA PRO A 67 -4.04 5.61 -1.87
C PRO A 67 -2.64 5.67 -2.49
N ARG A 68 -1.58 5.67 -1.67
CA ARG A 68 -0.19 5.66 -2.14
C ARG A 68 0.15 4.34 -2.84
N LYS A 69 -0.42 3.22 -2.39
CA LYS A 69 -0.21 1.92 -3.03
C LYS A 69 -0.86 1.85 -4.39
N LYS A 70 -2.07 2.40 -4.52
CA LYS A 70 -2.78 2.46 -5.80
C LYS A 70 -1.95 3.24 -6.83
N ILE A 71 -1.51 4.45 -6.46
CA ILE A 71 -0.64 5.28 -7.31
C ILE A 71 0.64 4.55 -7.73
N LEU A 72 1.33 3.87 -6.79
CA LEU A 72 2.56 3.13 -7.11
C LEU A 72 2.31 1.94 -8.05
N LEU A 73 1.18 1.25 -7.90
CA LEU A 73 0.80 0.14 -8.78
C LEU A 73 0.48 0.65 -10.19
N ASP A 74 -0.22 1.77 -10.29
CA ASP A 74 -0.58 2.38 -11.58
C ASP A 74 0.66 2.91 -12.29
N GLN A 75 1.55 3.60 -11.58
CA GLN A 75 2.86 4.01 -12.11
C GLN A 75 3.68 2.80 -12.60
N LYS A 76 3.71 1.72 -11.82
CA LYS A 76 4.43 0.50 -12.19
C LYS A 76 3.92 -0.07 -13.52
N ARG A 77 2.61 -0.06 -13.76
CA ARG A 77 2.00 -0.55 -15.01
C ARG A 77 2.48 0.26 -16.21
N VAL A 78 2.48 1.59 -16.11
CA VAL A 78 3.03 2.47 -17.16
C VAL A 78 4.49 2.13 -17.43
N ILE A 79 5.30 2.08 -16.37
CA ILE A 79 6.75 1.90 -16.49
C ILE A 79 7.12 0.55 -17.09
N GLN A 80 6.34 -0.50 -16.81
CA GLN A 80 6.54 -1.82 -17.40
C GLN A 80 6.41 -1.83 -18.92
N GLN A 81 5.67 -0.91 -19.53
CA GLN A 81 5.56 -0.81 -20.99
C GLN A 81 6.87 -0.36 -21.65
N TYR A 82 7.65 0.45 -20.93
CA TYR A 82 8.94 0.96 -21.40
C TYR A 82 10.10 0.01 -21.09
N LEU A 83 9.85 -1.05 -20.33
CA LEU A 83 10.86 -2.06 -19.99
C LEU A 83 11.05 -3.01 -21.18
N THR A 84 12.07 -2.75 -22.01
CA THR A 84 12.35 -3.50 -23.25
C THR A 84 13.79 -4.01 -23.32
N GLY A 85 14.02 -5.03 -24.15
CA GLY A 85 15.36 -5.57 -24.43
C GLY A 85 16.13 -6.00 -23.18
N ASP A 86 17.40 -5.60 -23.11
CA ASP A 86 18.31 -5.98 -22.02
C ASP A 86 17.93 -5.38 -20.65
N LEU A 87 17.12 -4.31 -20.62
CA LEU A 87 16.63 -3.74 -19.36
C LEU A 87 15.81 -4.75 -18.56
N LYS A 88 15.10 -5.68 -19.21
CA LYS A 88 14.33 -6.75 -18.53
C LYS A 88 15.20 -7.72 -17.73
N LYS A 89 16.48 -7.85 -18.08
CA LYS A 89 17.42 -8.78 -17.44
C LYS A 89 18.12 -8.15 -16.24
N LEU A 90 18.01 -6.83 -16.07
CA LEU A 90 18.69 -6.07 -15.03
C LEU A 90 17.79 -5.87 -13.81
N ASN A 91 18.41 -5.80 -12.64
CA ASN A 91 17.72 -5.40 -11.42
C ASN A 91 17.60 -3.86 -11.41
N LEU A 92 16.44 -3.36 -11.84
CA LEU A 92 16.16 -1.94 -11.98
C LEU A 92 15.08 -1.48 -11.00
N SER A 93 15.24 -0.25 -10.55
CA SER A 93 14.21 0.56 -9.92
C SER A 93 13.81 1.69 -10.88
N TRP A 94 12.80 2.47 -10.52
CA TRP A 94 12.40 3.63 -11.29
C TRP A 94 12.19 4.82 -10.36
N GLY A 95 12.33 6.01 -10.91
CA GLY A 95 12.10 7.22 -10.15
C GLY A 95 12.11 8.46 -11.01
N LEU A 96 11.60 9.55 -10.43
CA LEU A 96 11.72 10.88 -10.99
C LEU A 96 13.09 11.44 -10.56
N ILE A 97 13.93 11.77 -11.54
CA ILE A 97 15.29 12.27 -11.30
C ILE A 97 15.46 13.70 -11.80
N PHE A 98 16.41 14.38 -11.16
CA PHE A 98 16.93 15.68 -11.59
C PHE A 98 18.45 15.63 -11.42
N SER A 99 19.17 15.34 -12.51
CA SER A 99 20.61 15.10 -12.45
C SER A 99 21.32 15.62 -13.70
N LYS A 100 22.66 15.59 -13.68
CA LYS A 100 23.46 15.88 -14.87
C LYS A 100 23.10 14.96 -16.05
N ALA A 101 22.73 13.69 -15.80
CA ALA A 101 22.34 12.75 -16.84
C ALA A 101 21.01 13.12 -17.52
N SER A 102 20.13 13.83 -16.79
CA SER A 102 18.90 14.40 -17.34
C SER A 102 19.06 15.87 -17.73
N GLU A 103 20.30 16.36 -17.90
CA GLU A 103 20.61 17.77 -18.24
C GLU A 103 20.00 18.78 -17.27
N TRP A 104 19.91 18.43 -15.99
CA TRP A 104 19.25 19.26 -14.97
C TRP A 104 17.79 19.58 -15.34
N GLN A 105 17.11 18.58 -15.91
CA GLN A 105 15.68 18.57 -16.15
C GLN A 105 15.05 17.38 -15.42
N TRP A 106 13.78 17.51 -15.07
CA TRP A 106 13.00 16.46 -14.44
C TRP A 106 12.67 15.38 -15.46
N GLN A 107 12.95 14.12 -15.13
CA GLN A 107 12.68 13.01 -16.03
C GLN A 107 12.40 11.73 -15.24
N TRP A 108 11.37 10.99 -15.61
CA TRP A 108 11.19 9.61 -15.15
C TRP A 108 12.20 8.73 -15.84
N ALA A 109 12.93 7.92 -15.06
CA ALA A 109 13.99 7.08 -15.57
C ALA A 109 14.05 5.74 -14.85
N PHE A 110 14.59 4.75 -15.55
CA PHE A 110 15.10 3.53 -14.94
C PHE A 110 16.42 3.82 -14.23
N LEU A 111 16.54 3.30 -13.02
CA LEU A 111 17.69 3.46 -12.14
C LEU A 111 18.22 2.09 -11.74
N GLU A 112 19.54 1.97 -11.59
CA GLU A 112 20.15 0.77 -11.04
C GLU A 112 19.70 0.57 -9.58
N SER A 113 19.20 -0.63 -9.27
CA SER A 113 18.77 -0.96 -7.91
C SER A 113 19.96 -0.90 -6.95
N GLY A 114 19.84 -0.08 -5.89
CA GLY A 114 20.83 0.04 -4.81
C GLY A 114 21.77 1.24 -4.93
N THR A 115 22.14 1.64 -6.15
CA THR A 115 23.00 2.83 -6.39
C THR A 115 22.21 4.05 -6.86
N SER A 116 20.96 3.86 -7.31
CA SER A 116 20.13 4.90 -7.92
C SER A 116 20.79 5.57 -9.13
N ARG A 117 21.75 4.90 -9.77
CA ARG A 117 22.43 5.40 -10.96
C ARG A 117 21.47 5.42 -12.13
N TYR A 118 21.48 6.51 -12.90
CA TYR A 118 20.69 6.63 -14.13
C TYR A 118 21.07 5.54 -15.14
N MET A 119 20.06 4.84 -15.67
CA MET A 119 20.24 3.78 -16.67
C MET A 119 19.63 4.17 -18.01
N SER A 120 18.35 4.53 -18.04
CA SER A 120 17.61 4.80 -19.27
C SER A 120 16.42 5.73 -19.01
N PRO A 121 16.06 6.62 -19.94
CA PRO A 121 14.89 7.46 -19.79
C PRO A 121 13.59 6.65 -19.98
N ILE A 122 12.54 7.04 -19.27
CA ILE A 122 11.16 6.53 -19.42
C ILE A 122 10.28 7.63 -20.04
N SER A 123 10.43 8.87 -19.56
CA SER A 123 9.65 10.02 -20.03
C SER A 123 10.49 11.01 -20.85
N PRO A 124 9.85 11.97 -21.53
CA PRO A 124 10.50 13.21 -21.93
C PRO A 124 11.12 13.95 -20.73
N LYS A 125 11.93 14.96 -21.02
CA LYS A 125 12.48 15.86 -20.02
C LYS A 125 11.53 17.03 -19.78
N PHE A 126 11.45 17.47 -18.54
CA PHE A 126 10.55 18.52 -18.07
C PHE A 126 11.31 19.58 -17.32
N LYS A 127 10.89 20.85 -17.45
CA LYS A 127 11.52 21.94 -16.70
C LYS A 127 11.02 21.95 -15.27
N ILE A 128 9.76 21.56 -15.06
CA ILE A 128 9.08 21.65 -13.77
C ILE A 128 8.69 20.26 -13.32
N GLN A 129 8.89 19.97 -12.02
CA GLN A 129 8.56 18.68 -11.43
C GLN A 129 7.08 18.31 -11.62
N LYS A 130 6.20 19.31 -11.58
CA LYS A 130 4.75 19.16 -11.77
C LYS A 130 4.40 18.61 -13.15
N GLU A 131 5.06 19.08 -14.21
CA GLU A 131 4.84 18.60 -15.58
C GLU A 131 5.18 17.10 -15.71
N ALA A 132 6.25 16.66 -15.04
CA ALA A 132 6.62 15.25 -15.02
C ALA A 132 5.56 14.38 -14.33
N HIS A 133 4.92 14.87 -13.27
CA HIS A 133 3.83 14.17 -12.61
C HIS A 133 2.55 14.19 -13.46
N GLU A 134 2.23 15.32 -14.09
CA GLU A 134 1.10 15.45 -15.01
C GLU A 134 1.24 14.47 -16.18
N TRP A 135 2.44 14.34 -16.76
CA TRP A 135 2.72 13.35 -17.79
C TRP A 135 2.47 11.92 -17.30
N MET A 136 2.96 11.54 -16.12
CA MET A 136 2.74 10.19 -15.58
C MET A 136 1.25 9.92 -15.37
N ASN A 137 0.50 10.89 -14.86
CA ASN A 137 -0.94 10.76 -14.67
C ASN A 137 -1.69 10.60 -16.00
N GLN A 138 -1.26 11.32 -17.05
CA GLN A 138 -1.80 11.14 -18.41
C GLN A 138 -1.51 9.73 -18.94
N GLN A 139 -0.30 9.22 -18.71
CA GLN A 139 0.03 7.84 -19.10
C GLN A 139 -0.83 6.83 -18.34
N ILE A 140 -1.02 6.99 -17.03
CA ILE A 140 -1.89 6.12 -16.22
C ILE A 140 -3.32 6.13 -16.77
N THR A 141 -3.87 7.32 -17.04
CA THR A 141 -5.23 7.48 -17.57
C THR A 141 -5.39 6.83 -18.94
N ALA A 142 -4.34 6.83 -19.77
CA ALA A 142 -4.35 6.17 -21.08
C ALA A 142 -4.30 4.64 -21.02
N LEU A 143 -4.06 4.04 -19.84
CA LEU A 143 -4.09 2.59 -19.63
C LEU A 143 -5.44 2.05 -19.17
N GLU A 144 -6.33 2.92 -18.71
CA GLU A 144 -7.70 2.58 -18.31
C GLU A 144 -8.61 2.43 -19.53
#